data_AF-A0A959QF82-F1
#
_entry.id   AF-A0A959QF82-F1
#
_cell.length_a   1.000
_cell.length_b   1.000
_cell.length_c   1.000
_cell.angle_alpha   90.00
_cell.angle_beta   90.00
_cell.angle_gamma   90.00
#
_symmetry.space_group_name_H-M   'P 1'
#
loop_
_entity.id
_entity.type
_entity.pdbx_description
1 polymer ?
#
loop_
_entity_poly.entity_id
_entity_poly.type
_entity_poly.pdbx_seq_one_letter_code
_entity_poly.pdbx_strand_id
1 'polypeptide(L)'
;MVRLEKYFQFIVILLVATVADGQVLLKNKDAILPLQHLDQFHFEIYGSVDSLLITARKFSDYYKEEHEPTRLMTTNKVRLFIVKDSLALTQAAETAMDQRNIVCFVGMEPQSLGWADAIIYLDQANTAQMSVMIQAIFGARGFAEKLMMNQGPFLYGSGMNTSGGLRLQFLDDQEAMQYQPLADTMDRIMQLGLDSMAFPGAQLLVLHQGKVAIMKEYGCQSYDGCIPVQTRDLYDMASITKVSTATPALMYLYDQHKIDLDKNLCDYFPVLCHSNKGDIPLREALAHQGRLMPYIVYYQDAYRKNGSFKARTLKHDWSERYPIKITDSLYLHKKFKKKIDKAIKKSPLNPEPGYVYSGLTFLLYPELVKRLSGERIDSFMYHHFYDRLGATRLTYRPLDRFALDEIVPTEIDTVFRHQLIHGYVHDEAAAMLDGLSCNAGLFATALDLGKYCQMLLNKGSYGGERYLSEEVVREFTRVQYPDKDNRRGLGFDKPLLEYREGASYVARSASPDSFGHTGFTGTFFWIDPANETVLILFTNRVNPTRANGKLYRLGIRPNLHQAIYDFLEK
;
A
#
# COMPACT_ATOMS: atom_id res chain seq x y z
N MET A 1 32.55 47.00 -22.52
CA MET A 1 32.78 45.61 -22.99
C MET A 1 32.83 44.56 -21.87
N VAL A 2 33.09 44.88 -20.60
CA VAL A 2 33.20 43.87 -19.51
C VAL A 2 31.84 43.49 -18.84
N ARG A 3 30.72 44.06 -19.29
CA ARG A 3 29.37 43.79 -18.73
C ARG A 3 28.50 42.83 -19.55
N LEU A 4 28.95 42.38 -20.73
CA LEU A 4 28.20 41.46 -21.60
C LEU A 4 28.64 39.99 -21.46
N GLU A 5 29.85 39.71 -20.98
CA GLU A 5 30.34 38.33 -20.81
C GLU A 5 29.74 37.59 -19.61
N LYS A 6 29.34 38.31 -18.54
CA LYS A 6 28.67 37.69 -17.38
C LYS A 6 27.23 37.27 -17.65
N TYR A 7 26.55 37.90 -18.60
CA TYR A 7 25.21 37.47 -19.03
C TYR A 7 25.27 36.28 -20.00
N PHE A 8 26.35 36.15 -20.78
CA PHE A 8 26.55 34.98 -21.63
C PHE A 8 26.90 33.72 -20.82
N GLN A 9 27.63 33.82 -19.72
CA GLN A 9 27.84 32.68 -18.82
C GLN A 9 26.58 32.25 -18.04
N PHE A 10 25.65 33.17 -17.74
CA PHE A 10 24.37 32.81 -17.13
C PHE A 10 23.37 32.20 -18.13
N ILE A 11 23.44 32.58 -19.41
CA ILE A 11 22.57 32.03 -20.46
C ILE A 11 23.13 30.70 -21.02
N VAL A 12 24.45 30.48 -20.97
CA VAL A 12 25.07 29.21 -21.39
C VAL A 12 25.01 28.12 -20.32
N ILE A 13 24.84 28.48 -19.03
CA ILE A 13 24.59 27.50 -17.95
C ILE A 13 23.10 27.08 -17.88
N LEU A 14 22.19 27.82 -18.52
CA LEU A 14 20.78 27.42 -18.70
C LEU A 14 20.53 26.52 -19.92
N LEU A 15 21.59 26.12 -20.62
CA LEU A 15 21.59 25.14 -21.72
C LEU A 15 22.45 23.91 -21.39
N VAL A 16 22.80 23.72 -20.12
CA VAL A 16 23.35 22.46 -19.61
C VAL A 16 22.17 21.57 -19.21
N ALA A 17 21.78 20.71 -20.14
CA ALA A 17 20.95 19.53 -19.94
C ALA A 17 19.74 19.72 -19.00
N THR A 18 18.65 20.30 -19.51
CA THR A 18 17.42 19.51 -19.40
C THR A 18 17.77 18.18 -20.04
N VAL A 19 17.87 17.11 -19.25
CA VAL A 19 18.01 15.77 -19.80
C VAL A 19 16.79 15.62 -20.70
N ALA A 20 16.97 15.81 -22.02
CA ALA A 20 15.97 15.38 -22.97
C ALA A 20 15.74 13.92 -22.60
N ASP A 21 14.49 13.59 -22.29
CA ASP A 21 14.01 12.28 -21.86
C ASP A 21 14.32 11.29 -23.00
N GLY A 22 15.59 10.90 -23.15
CA GLY A 22 16.21 10.42 -24.39
C GLY A 22 15.71 9.07 -24.89
N GLN A 23 14.62 8.57 -24.32
CA GLN A 23 13.86 7.43 -24.77
C GLN A 23 12.80 7.82 -25.81
N VAL A 24 12.87 7.19 -26.98
CA VAL A 24 11.91 7.37 -28.06
C VAL A 24 11.17 6.06 -28.29
N LEU A 25 9.83 6.09 -28.24
CA LEU A 25 9.00 4.94 -28.58
C LEU A 25 8.83 4.86 -30.10
N LEU A 26 9.46 3.88 -30.74
CA LEU A 26 9.51 3.75 -32.20
C LEU A 26 8.41 2.83 -32.75
N LYS A 27 7.92 1.90 -31.94
CA LYS A 27 6.83 0.98 -32.28
C LYS A 27 6.00 0.73 -31.02
N ASN A 28 4.67 0.72 -31.17
CA ASN A 28 3.73 0.40 -30.09
C ASN A 28 2.48 -0.28 -30.66
N LYS A 29 2.64 -1.54 -31.06
CA LYS A 29 1.55 -2.36 -31.63
C LYS A 29 0.45 -2.56 -30.59
N ASP A 30 -0.79 -2.44 -31.03
CA ASP A 30 -2.00 -2.58 -30.21
C ASP A 30 -2.02 -1.69 -28.95
N ALA A 31 -1.22 -0.61 -28.95
CA ALA A 31 -1.03 0.29 -27.81
C ALA A 31 -0.66 -0.44 -26.50
N ILE A 32 0.20 -1.47 -26.58
CA ILE A 32 0.65 -2.23 -25.42
C ILE A 32 1.30 -1.34 -24.33
N LEU A 33 1.97 -0.25 -24.71
CA LEU A 33 2.52 0.73 -23.79
C LEU A 33 1.63 1.97 -23.64
N PRO A 34 1.45 2.50 -22.42
CA PRO A 34 1.97 1.97 -21.15
C PRO A 34 1.23 0.70 -20.71
N LEU A 35 1.92 -0.15 -19.94
CA LEU A 35 1.35 -1.39 -19.41
C LEU A 35 0.20 -1.13 -18.44
N GLN A 36 -0.94 -1.74 -18.75
CA GLN A 36 -2.15 -1.76 -17.94
C GLN A 36 -2.50 -3.21 -17.58
N HIS A 37 -3.42 -3.44 -16.64
CA HIS A 37 -3.84 -4.78 -16.21
C HIS A 37 -2.67 -5.66 -15.76
N LEU A 38 -1.87 -5.15 -14.80
CA LEU A 38 -0.65 -5.82 -14.35
C LEU A 38 -0.90 -7.24 -13.81
N ASP A 39 -2.11 -7.51 -13.31
CA ASP A 39 -2.59 -8.82 -12.88
C ASP A 39 -2.72 -9.85 -14.02
N GLN A 40 -2.81 -9.39 -15.27
CA GLN A 40 -2.99 -10.26 -16.44
C GLN A 40 -1.67 -10.66 -17.11
N PHE A 41 -0.55 -10.10 -16.66
CA PHE A 41 0.75 -10.27 -17.30
C PHE A 41 1.83 -10.66 -16.31
N HIS A 42 2.65 -11.62 -16.72
CA HIS A 42 3.93 -11.85 -16.07
C HIS A 42 5.00 -11.03 -16.79
N PHE A 43 5.58 -10.07 -16.06
CA PHE A 43 6.67 -9.26 -16.58
C PHE A 43 8.00 -9.99 -16.37
N GLU A 44 8.78 -10.14 -17.45
CA GLU A 44 10.12 -10.72 -17.43
C GLU A 44 11.09 -9.70 -18.01
N ILE A 45 12.24 -9.50 -17.37
CA ILE A 45 13.27 -8.56 -17.83
C ILE A 45 14.52 -9.35 -18.21
N TYR A 46 14.93 -9.22 -19.46
CA TYR A 46 16.13 -9.84 -20.03
C TYR A 46 17.18 -8.75 -20.31
N GLY A 47 18.39 -8.94 -19.79
CA GLY A 47 19.50 -7.97 -19.87
C GLY A 47 19.84 -7.37 -18.51
N SER A 48 21.10 -7.46 -18.11
CA SER A 48 21.55 -7.11 -16.76
C SER A 48 21.79 -5.62 -16.57
N VAL A 49 20.91 -4.95 -15.81
CA VAL A 49 21.27 -3.76 -15.03
C VAL A 49 20.47 -3.79 -13.74
N ASP A 50 21.14 -3.98 -12.59
CA ASP A 50 20.47 -4.06 -11.28
C ASP A 50 19.61 -2.83 -10.97
N SER A 51 19.97 -1.66 -11.51
CA SER A 51 19.18 -0.44 -11.33
C SER A 51 17.82 -0.48 -12.04
N LEU A 52 17.70 -1.15 -13.20
CA LEU A 52 16.41 -1.37 -13.88
C LEU A 52 15.49 -2.25 -13.04
N LEU A 53 16.07 -3.31 -12.46
CA LEU A 53 15.39 -4.26 -11.59
C LEU A 53 14.85 -3.55 -10.33
N ILE A 54 15.63 -2.64 -9.76
CA ILE A 54 15.20 -1.81 -8.62
C ILE A 54 14.00 -0.93 -9.00
N THR A 55 14.02 -0.26 -10.15
CA THR A 55 12.90 0.60 -10.57
C THR A 55 11.66 -0.21 -10.94
N ALA A 56 11.80 -1.33 -11.66
CA ALA A 56 10.67 -2.18 -12.04
C ALA A 56 9.95 -2.78 -10.82
N ARG A 57 10.70 -3.20 -9.79
CA ARG A 57 10.17 -3.69 -8.50
C ARG A 57 9.26 -2.69 -7.77
N LYS A 58 9.35 -1.39 -8.11
CA LYS A 58 8.48 -0.37 -7.53
C LYS A 58 7.07 -0.42 -8.11
N PHE A 59 6.90 -0.96 -9.32
CA PHE A 59 5.61 -1.04 -10.02
C PHE A 59 4.91 -2.38 -9.80
N SER A 60 5.63 -3.49 -9.89
CA SER A 60 5.12 -4.84 -9.66
C SER A 60 6.27 -5.77 -9.29
N ASP A 61 5.98 -6.89 -8.62
CA ASP A 61 6.93 -8.00 -8.61
C ASP A 61 7.06 -8.55 -10.04
N TYR A 62 8.27 -8.99 -10.41
CA TYR A 62 8.59 -9.61 -11.69
C TYR A 62 9.53 -10.79 -11.45
N TYR A 63 9.59 -11.72 -12.40
CA TYR A 63 10.42 -12.91 -12.27
C TYR A 63 11.74 -12.72 -13.03
N LYS A 64 12.87 -12.93 -12.34
CA LYS A 64 14.18 -13.12 -12.97
C LYS A 64 14.33 -14.62 -13.22
N GLU A 65 14.53 -15.04 -14.47
CA GLU A 65 14.87 -16.45 -14.75
C GLU A 65 16.30 -16.74 -14.28
N GLU A 66 16.45 -17.07 -13.00
CA GLU A 66 17.57 -17.86 -12.47
C GLU A 66 16.95 -18.93 -11.54
N HIS A 67 16.53 -20.05 -12.15
CA HIS A 67 16.29 -21.34 -11.50
C HIS A 67 15.25 -21.47 -10.35
N GLU A 68 14.00 -21.03 -10.52
CA GLU A 68 12.89 -21.65 -9.75
C GLU A 68 11.61 -21.83 -10.58
N PRO A 69 11.26 -23.07 -10.97
CA PRO A 69 10.03 -23.36 -11.69
C PRO A 69 8.93 -23.79 -10.73
N THR A 70 8.27 -22.86 -10.03
CA THR A 70 6.92 -23.14 -9.48
C THR A 70 6.19 -21.87 -9.03
N ARG A 71 5.46 -21.24 -9.95
CA ARG A 71 4.11 -20.70 -9.70
C ARG A 71 3.49 -20.26 -11.04
N LEU A 72 2.42 -20.96 -11.41
CA LEU A 72 1.45 -20.66 -12.47
C LEU A 72 2.01 -20.58 -13.90
N MET A 73 1.68 -21.61 -14.70
CA MET A 73 1.66 -21.50 -16.15
C MET A 73 0.54 -20.54 -16.56
N THR A 74 0.78 -19.25 -16.51
CA THR A 74 -0.03 -18.26 -17.21
C THR A 74 0.51 -18.10 -18.62
N THR A 75 -0.37 -18.15 -19.62
CA THR A 75 -0.03 -18.10 -21.04
C THR A 75 0.25 -16.68 -21.58
N ASN A 76 0.25 -15.66 -20.72
CA ASN A 76 0.28 -14.25 -21.12
C ASN A 76 1.47 -13.51 -20.45
N LYS A 77 2.64 -13.61 -21.07
CA LYS A 77 3.89 -12.99 -20.62
C LYS A 77 4.18 -11.72 -21.42
N VAL A 78 4.66 -10.70 -20.73
CA VAL A 78 5.23 -9.49 -21.34
C VAL A 78 6.73 -9.49 -21.04
N ARG A 79 7.54 -9.52 -22.09
CA ARG A 79 9.00 -9.60 -21.98
C ARG A 79 9.62 -8.28 -22.35
N LEU A 80 10.47 -7.76 -21.48
CA LEU A 80 11.31 -6.60 -21.76
C LEU A 80 12.73 -7.08 -22.05
N PHE A 81 13.18 -6.90 -23.29
CA PHE A 81 14.54 -7.17 -23.71
C PHE A 81 15.33 -5.86 -23.73
N ILE A 82 16.41 -5.79 -22.95
CA ILE A 82 17.39 -4.70 -22.99
C ILE A 82 18.54 -5.11 -23.89
N VAL A 83 18.58 -4.54 -25.09
CA VAL A 83 19.52 -4.89 -26.15
C VAL A 83 20.59 -3.81 -26.26
N LYS A 84 21.84 -4.19 -25.91
CA LYS A 84 23.01 -3.30 -25.92
C LYS A 84 24.03 -3.65 -27.00
N ASP A 85 23.93 -4.85 -27.56
CA ASP A 85 24.80 -5.36 -28.61
C ASP A 85 24.06 -6.42 -29.45
N SER A 86 24.71 -6.85 -30.54
CA SER A 86 24.15 -7.85 -31.47
C SER A 86 23.97 -9.23 -30.84
N LEU A 87 24.76 -9.58 -29.81
CA LEU A 87 24.63 -10.87 -29.12
C LEU A 87 23.35 -10.90 -28.30
N ALA A 88 23.08 -9.85 -27.52
CA ALA A 88 21.85 -9.68 -26.77
C ALA A 88 20.62 -9.67 -27.69
N LEU A 89 20.74 -9.05 -28.88
CA LEU A 89 19.66 -9.06 -29.87
C LEU A 89 19.38 -10.49 -30.39
N THR A 90 20.43 -11.25 -30.66
CA THR A 90 20.30 -12.64 -31.15
C THR A 90 19.65 -13.52 -30.10
N GLN A 91 20.10 -13.42 -28.84
CA GLN A 91 19.50 -14.13 -27.70
C GLN A 91 18.02 -13.74 -27.49
N ALA A 92 17.70 -12.46 -27.63
CA ALA A 92 16.32 -11.98 -27.56
C ALA A 92 15.46 -12.59 -28.68
N ALA A 93 15.96 -12.64 -29.92
CA ALA A 93 15.23 -13.24 -31.04
C ALA A 93 15.02 -14.75 -30.88
N GLU A 94 16.00 -15.48 -30.33
CA GLU A 94 15.88 -16.93 -30.06
C GLU A 94 14.87 -17.24 -28.95
N THR A 95 14.66 -16.31 -28.02
CA THR A 95 13.74 -16.46 -26.88
C THR A 95 12.38 -15.80 -27.11
N ALA A 96 12.26 -14.93 -28.12
CA ALA A 96 11.02 -14.29 -28.54
C ALA A 96 10.04 -15.33 -29.10
N MET A 97 9.24 -15.91 -28.20
CA MET A 97 8.11 -16.80 -28.51
C MET A 97 6.88 -15.98 -28.94
N ASP A 98 5.76 -16.66 -29.23
CA ASP A 98 4.41 -16.08 -29.45
C ASP A 98 3.87 -15.44 -28.15
N GLN A 99 4.54 -14.40 -27.68
CA GLN A 99 4.30 -13.64 -26.46
C GLN A 99 4.47 -12.15 -26.76
N ARG A 100 4.11 -11.29 -25.80
CA ARG A 100 4.22 -9.86 -25.98
C ARG A 100 5.65 -9.39 -25.72
N ASN A 101 6.32 -8.86 -26.73
CA ASN A 101 7.75 -8.53 -26.66
C ASN A 101 7.97 -7.02 -26.75
N ILE A 102 8.59 -6.44 -25.72
CA ILE A 102 9.08 -5.06 -25.67
C ILE A 102 10.59 -5.11 -25.85
N VAL A 103 11.13 -4.45 -26.86
CA VAL A 103 12.57 -4.40 -27.12
C VAL A 103 13.07 -2.97 -26.92
N CYS A 104 14.00 -2.79 -25.99
CA CYS A 104 14.71 -1.55 -25.79
C CYS A 104 16.12 -1.66 -26.38
N PHE A 105 16.40 -0.88 -27.42
CA PHE A 105 17.75 -0.68 -27.92
C PHE A 105 18.43 0.43 -27.13
N VAL A 106 19.60 0.13 -26.57
CA VAL A 106 20.34 1.07 -25.72
C VAL A 106 21.74 1.30 -26.30
N GLY A 107 22.02 2.53 -26.72
CA GLY A 107 23.34 2.93 -27.24
C GLY A 107 23.74 2.23 -28.54
N MET A 108 22.78 1.65 -29.25
CA MET A 108 22.99 0.99 -30.53
C MET A 108 21.82 1.25 -31.48
N GLU A 109 22.10 1.17 -32.77
CA GLU A 109 21.12 1.44 -33.82
C GLU A 109 19.94 0.46 -33.74
N PRO A 110 18.69 0.96 -33.60
CA PRO A 110 17.51 0.12 -33.50
C PRO A 110 17.18 -0.56 -34.83
N GLN A 111 16.67 -1.78 -34.76
CA GLN A 111 16.23 -2.53 -35.94
C GLN A 111 14.71 -2.64 -35.97
N SER A 112 14.14 -2.76 -37.17
CA SER A 112 12.74 -3.13 -37.32
C SER A 112 12.59 -4.61 -37.03
N LEU A 113 11.93 -4.95 -35.91
CA LEU A 113 11.72 -6.32 -35.47
C LEU A 113 10.25 -6.69 -35.66
N GLY A 114 9.98 -7.66 -36.53
CA GLY A 114 8.62 -8.14 -36.81
C GLY A 114 7.94 -8.73 -35.57
N TRP A 115 8.71 -9.43 -34.74
CA TRP A 115 8.28 -10.11 -33.51
C TRP A 115 8.17 -9.20 -32.28
N ALA A 116 8.68 -7.96 -32.33
CA ALA A 116 8.56 -7.01 -31.24
C ALA A 116 7.20 -6.29 -31.30
N ASP A 117 6.42 -6.27 -30.23
CA ASP A 117 5.19 -5.49 -30.14
C ASP A 117 5.49 -4.02 -29.82
N ALA A 118 6.53 -3.76 -29.03
CA ALA A 118 7.03 -2.40 -28.82
C ALA A 118 8.55 -2.31 -29.03
N ILE A 119 8.99 -1.19 -29.60
CA ILE A 119 10.41 -0.87 -29.79
C ILE A 119 10.67 0.49 -29.16
N ILE A 120 11.61 0.53 -28.22
CA ILE A 120 12.08 1.75 -27.57
C ILE A 120 13.55 1.93 -27.96
N TYR A 121 13.93 3.15 -28.30
CA TYR A 121 15.32 3.54 -28.50
C TYR A 121 15.76 4.46 -27.38
N LEU A 122 16.90 4.16 -26.77
CA LEU A 122 17.55 4.98 -25.77
C LEU A 122 19.00 5.24 -26.19
N ASP A 123 19.34 6.50 -26.44
CA ASP A 123 20.65 6.88 -26.99
C ASP A 123 21.83 6.53 -26.07
N GLN A 124 21.63 6.63 -24.74
CA GLN A 124 22.67 6.33 -23.76
C GLN A 124 22.18 5.44 -22.62
N ALA A 125 23.08 4.60 -22.12
CA ALA A 125 22.78 3.55 -21.15
C ALA A 125 22.91 3.96 -19.68
N ASN A 126 22.58 5.21 -19.31
CA ASN A 126 22.74 5.63 -17.92
C ASN A 126 21.54 5.25 -17.03
N THR A 127 21.78 5.08 -15.73
CA THR A 127 20.77 4.63 -14.76
C THR A 127 19.54 5.54 -14.68
N ALA A 128 19.72 6.85 -14.81
CA ALA A 128 18.61 7.81 -14.73
C ALA A 128 17.66 7.64 -15.92
N GLN A 129 18.20 7.61 -17.15
CA GLN A 129 17.42 7.42 -18.37
C GLN A 129 16.74 6.06 -18.42
N MET A 130 17.44 5.01 -17.98
CA MET A 130 16.87 3.68 -17.81
C MET A 130 15.69 3.67 -16.82
N SER A 131 15.81 4.38 -15.70
CA SER A 131 14.73 4.52 -14.73
C SER A 131 13.53 5.23 -15.36
N VAL A 132 13.74 6.36 -16.04
CA VAL A 132 12.68 7.11 -16.75
C VAL A 132 11.98 6.23 -17.78
N MET A 133 12.73 5.46 -18.57
CA MET A 133 12.16 4.52 -19.54
C MET A 133 11.28 3.46 -18.88
N ILE A 134 11.72 2.83 -17.78
CA ILE A 134 10.90 1.86 -17.04
C ILE A 134 9.63 2.53 -16.51
N GLN A 135 9.75 3.75 -15.95
CA GLN A 135 8.57 4.51 -15.52
C GLN A 135 7.60 4.79 -16.67
N ALA A 136 8.11 5.05 -17.88
CA ALA A 136 7.28 5.24 -19.08
C ALA A 136 6.60 3.94 -19.54
N ILE A 137 7.30 2.80 -19.47
CA ILE A 137 6.72 1.47 -19.76
C ILE A 137 5.54 1.18 -18.84
N PHE A 138 5.61 1.53 -17.55
CA PHE A 138 4.54 1.32 -16.57
C PHE A 138 3.51 2.47 -16.50
N GLY A 139 3.65 3.52 -17.33
CA GLY A 139 2.71 4.65 -17.40
C GLY A 139 2.81 5.67 -16.26
N ALA A 140 3.86 5.62 -15.44
CA ALA A 140 4.17 6.69 -14.52
C ALA A 140 4.63 7.96 -15.26
N ARG A 141 5.40 7.78 -16.33
CA ARG A 141 5.76 8.83 -17.30
C ARG A 141 5.17 8.51 -18.67
N GLY A 142 5.13 9.51 -19.56
CA GLY A 142 4.73 9.32 -20.96
C GLY A 142 5.95 9.28 -21.87
N PHE A 143 5.85 8.60 -23.02
CA PHE A 143 6.76 8.82 -24.14
C PHE A 143 6.32 10.07 -24.90
N ALA A 144 7.24 11.00 -25.16
CA ALA A 144 6.93 12.24 -25.88
C ALA A 144 8.02 12.64 -26.89
N GLU A 145 9.24 12.14 -26.74
CA GLU A 145 10.37 12.50 -27.58
C GLU A 145 10.30 11.92 -29.00
N LYS A 146 11.02 12.58 -29.91
CA LYS A 146 11.22 12.17 -31.30
C LYS A 146 12.70 11.96 -31.59
N LEU A 147 13.00 11.16 -32.61
CA LEU A 147 14.36 11.01 -33.10
C LEU A 147 14.92 12.32 -33.68
N MET A 148 16.09 12.72 -33.21
CA MET A 148 16.81 13.92 -33.68
C MET A 148 17.70 13.66 -34.90
N MET A 149 17.81 12.40 -35.32
CA MET A 149 18.48 11.96 -36.54
C MET A 149 17.95 10.58 -36.94
N ASN A 150 18.24 10.12 -38.16
CA ASN A 150 17.90 8.76 -38.56
C ASN A 150 18.61 7.74 -37.68
N GLN A 151 17.92 6.67 -37.30
CA GLN A 151 18.42 5.57 -36.48
C GLN A 151 17.93 4.25 -37.11
N GLY A 152 18.80 3.58 -37.87
CA GLY A 152 18.46 2.37 -38.60
C GLY A 152 17.36 2.60 -39.62
N PRO A 153 16.28 1.81 -39.60
CA PRO A 153 15.14 1.99 -40.49
C PRO A 153 14.21 3.14 -40.04
N PHE A 154 14.46 3.78 -38.89
CA PHE A 154 13.60 4.83 -38.35
C PHE A 154 14.14 6.22 -38.71
N LEU A 155 13.29 7.04 -39.32
CA LEU A 155 13.68 8.35 -39.84
C LEU A 155 13.66 9.43 -38.76
N TYR A 156 14.41 10.52 -38.98
CA TYR A 156 14.30 11.78 -38.26
C TYR A 156 12.84 12.17 -38.02
N GLY A 157 12.52 12.59 -36.79
CA GLY A 157 11.18 12.95 -36.37
C GLY A 157 10.26 11.77 -36.01
N SER A 158 10.71 10.51 -36.19
CA SER A 158 9.94 9.34 -35.73
C SER A 158 9.85 9.28 -34.21
N GLY A 159 8.73 8.81 -33.70
CA GLY A 159 8.46 8.63 -32.28
C GLY A 159 6.96 8.61 -32.04
N MET A 160 6.48 7.77 -31.15
CA MET A 160 5.08 7.66 -30.76
C MET A 160 4.89 8.25 -29.36
N ASN A 161 3.73 8.85 -29.12
CA ASN A 161 3.45 9.47 -27.83
C ASN A 161 2.57 8.56 -26.97
N THR A 162 2.78 8.57 -25.67
CA THR A 162 1.90 7.95 -24.68
C THR A 162 1.63 8.90 -23.52
N SER A 163 0.49 8.71 -22.84
CA SER A 163 0.18 9.43 -21.62
C SER A 163 0.97 8.89 -20.43
N GLY A 164 1.42 9.78 -19.55
CA GLY A 164 1.96 9.45 -18.22
C GLY A 164 0.94 9.70 -17.11
N GLY A 165 1.38 9.68 -15.86
CA GLY A 165 0.53 9.98 -14.69
C GLY A 165 -0.53 8.91 -14.38
N LEU A 166 -0.46 7.74 -15.02
CA LEU A 166 -1.35 6.62 -14.72
C LEU A 166 -0.95 5.94 -13.40
N ARG A 167 0.35 5.92 -13.09
CA ARG A 167 0.91 5.34 -11.86
C ARG A 167 1.80 6.35 -11.15
N LEU A 168 2.23 5.99 -9.94
CA LEU A 168 3.14 6.83 -9.16
C LEU A 168 4.44 7.07 -9.91
N GLN A 169 4.79 8.34 -10.10
CA GLN A 169 6.06 8.76 -10.66
C GLN A 169 7.12 8.81 -9.56
N PHE A 170 8.30 8.27 -9.85
CA PHE A 170 9.49 8.38 -9.04
C PHE A 170 10.36 9.50 -9.58
N LEU A 171 10.76 10.38 -8.66
CA LEU A 171 11.57 11.56 -8.97
C LEU A 171 12.96 11.15 -9.45
N ASP A 172 13.50 11.89 -10.41
CA ASP A 172 14.94 11.93 -10.66
C ASP A 172 15.64 12.84 -9.63
N ASP A 173 16.97 12.90 -9.67
CA ASP A 173 17.77 13.66 -8.70
C ASP A 173 17.43 15.16 -8.73
N GLN A 174 17.14 15.73 -9.91
CA GLN A 174 16.83 17.15 -10.04
C GLN A 174 15.44 17.47 -9.48
N GLU A 175 14.44 16.63 -9.77
CA GLU A 175 13.11 16.75 -9.19
C GLU A 175 13.14 16.55 -7.66
N ALA A 176 13.94 15.59 -7.17
CA ALA A 176 14.06 15.31 -5.74
C ALA A 176 14.64 16.51 -4.95
N MET A 177 15.56 17.27 -5.55
CA MET A 177 16.12 18.49 -4.94
C MET A 177 15.05 19.54 -4.60
N GLN A 178 13.92 19.55 -5.31
CA GLN A 178 12.81 20.47 -5.02
C GLN A 178 12.14 20.14 -3.67
N TYR A 179 12.17 18.87 -3.26
CA TYR A 179 11.61 18.39 -2.00
C TYR A 179 12.64 18.31 -0.87
N GLN A 180 13.90 18.70 -1.10
CA GLN A 180 14.95 18.64 -0.08
C GLN A 180 14.59 19.40 1.21
N PRO A 181 14.01 20.62 1.17
CA PRO A 181 13.62 21.33 2.40
C PRO A 181 12.56 20.59 3.24
N LEU A 182 11.64 19.87 2.57
CA LEU A 182 10.67 19.01 3.23
C LEU A 182 11.37 17.80 3.85
N ALA A 183 12.25 17.14 3.08
CA ALA A 183 13.04 15.99 3.53
C ALA A 183 13.84 16.32 4.79
N ASP A 184 14.57 17.43 4.81
CA ASP A 184 15.39 17.88 5.95
C ASP A 184 14.55 18.16 7.20
N THR A 185 13.32 18.66 7.01
CA THR A 185 12.40 18.91 8.11
C THR A 185 11.84 17.59 8.67
N MET A 186 11.43 16.68 7.80
CA MET A 186 10.95 15.36 8.19
C MET A 186 12.05 14.53 8.86
N ASP A 187 13.29 14.60 8.37
CA ASP A 187 14.44 13.92 8.97
C ASP A 187 14.65 14.35 10.42
N ARG A 188 14.57 15.65 10.72
CA ARG A 188 14.69 16.15 12.09
C ARG A 188 13.56 15.61 13.00
N ILE A 189 12.33 15.53 12.49
CA ILE A 189 11.20 14.98 13.24
C ILE A 189 11.39 13.47 13.46
N MET A 190 11.83 12.74 12.45
CA MET A 190 12.08 11.30 12.55
C MET A 190 13.25 10.99 13.49
N GLN A 191 14.33 11.78 13.42
CA GLN A 191 15.49 11.67 14.30
C GLN A 191 15.10 11.91 15.76
N LEU A 192 14.27 12.93 16.04
CA LEU A 192 13.69 13.13 17.37
C LEU A 192 12.95 11.88 17.87
N GLY A 193 12.20 11.22 16.98
CA GLY A 193 11.53 9.95 17.27
C GLY A 193 12.49 8.82 17.64
N LEU A 194 13.57 8.65 16.86
CA LEU A 194 14.61 7.64 17.09
C LEU A 194 15.36 7.91 18.40
N ASP A 195 15.88 9.13 18.58
CA ASP A 195 16.66 9.54 19.77
C ASP A 195 15.85 9.41 21.05
N SER A 196 14.54 9.65 20.97
CA SER A 196 13.62 9.50 22.09
C SER A 196 13.20 8.05 22.34
N MET A 197 13.61 7.09 21.51
CA MET A 197 13.13 5.71 21.50
C MET A 197 11.60 5.63 21.39
N ALA A 198 11.01 6.40 20.46
CA ALA A 198 9.58 6.35 20.16
C ALA A 198 9.20 5.12 19.33
N PHE A 199 10.13 4.63 18.52
CA PHE A 199 10.10 3.41 17.73
C PHE A 199 11.55 3.02 17.39
N PRO A 200 11.85 1.74 17.15
CA PRO A 200 13.21 1.33 16.76
C PRO A 200 13.51 1.66 15.30
N GLY A 201 12.49 1.60 14.42
CA GLY A 201 12.64 1.94 13.02
C GLY A 201 11.32 2.28 12.34
N ALA A 202 11.42 2.84 11.13
CA ALA A 202 10.28 3.34 10.39
C ALA A 202 10.48 3.36 8.87
N GLN A 203 9.37 3.32 8.14
CA GLN A 203 9.26 3.76 6.75
C GLN A 203 8.39 5.01 6.68
N LEU A 204 8.82 6.02 5.94
CA LEU A 204 8.10 7.25 5.65
C LEU A 204 7.90 7.39 4.14
N LEU A 205 6.66 7.64 3.72
CA LEU A 205 6.32 7.95 2.34
C LEU A 205 5.46 9.22 2.29
N VAL A 206 5.82 10.14 1.40
CA VAL A 206 4.99 11.29 1.01
C VAL A 206 4.74 11.20 -0.48
N LEU A 207 3.46 11.21 -0.85
CA LEU A 207 3.03 11.40 -2.23
C LEU A 207 2.53 12.82 -2.38
N HIS A 208 2.86 13.46 -3.49
CA HIS A 208 2.37 14.79 -3.86
C HIS A 208 2.15 14.82 -5.37
N GLN A 209 0.92 15.12 -5.80
CA GLN A 209 0.55 15.20 -7.22
C GLN A 209 0.92 13.95 -8.04
N GLY A 210 0.64 12.76 -7.49
CA GLY A 210 0.96 11.49 -8.14
C GLY A 210 2.46 11.14 -8.19
N LYS A 211 3.32 11.91 -7.52
CA LYS A 211 4.77 11.67 -7.42
C LYS A 211 5.15 11.17 -6.04
N VAL A 212 6.14 10.29 -5.98
CA VAL A 212 6.80 9.86 -4.73
C VAL A 212 7.80 10.93 -4.31
N ALA A 213 7.32 11.92 -3.57
CA ALA A 213 8.10 13.07 -3.12
C ALA A 213 9.15 12.70 -2.07
N ILE A 214 8.76 11.89 -1.09
CA ILE A 214 9.66 11.36 -0.04
C ILE A 214 9.42 9.87 0.07
N MET A 215 10.50 9.08 0.10
CA MET A 215 10.46 7.65 0.45
C MET A 215 11.75 7.33 1.21
N LYS A 216 11.65 7.17 2.54
CA LYS A 216 12.83 7.02 3.40
C LYS A 216 12.61 5.98 4.50
N GLU A 217 13.67 5.27 4.80
CA GLU A 217 13.83 4.34 5.92
C GLU A 217 14.61 4.98 7.07
N TYR A 218 14.27 4.58 8.30
CA TYR A 218 14.88 5.11 9.51
C TYR A 218 15.11 3.99 10.52
N GLY A 219 16.26 4.04 11.20
CA GLY A 219 16.57 3.16 12.33
C GLY A 219 16.69 1.67 11.98
N CYS A 220 16.33 0.82 12.93
CA CYS A 220 16.48 -0.63 12.83
C CYS A 220 15.16 -1.34 13.11
N GLN A 221 15.00 -2.58 12.66
CA GLN A 221 13.80 -3.38 12.89
C GLN A 221 13.52 -3.61 14.39
N SER A 222 14.55 -3.65 15.24
CA SER A 222 14.45 -3.80 16.71
C SER A 222 15.53 -2.97 17.41
N TYR A 223 15.38 -2.75 18.72
CA TYR A 223 16.44 -2.14 19.56
C TYR A 223 17.58 -3.12 19.84
N ASP A 224 17.27 -4.41 19.95
CA ASP A 224 18.25 -5.47 20.15
C ASP A 224 18.64 -6.07 18.79
N GLY A 225 19.92 -5.93 18.40
CA GLY A 225 20.42 -6.38 17.10
C GLY A 225 19.90 -5.52 15.94
N CYS A 226 20.69 -4.53 15.53
CA CYS A 226 20.27 -3.63 14.45
C CYS A 226 20.31 -4.33 13.09
N ILE A 227 19.13 -4.71 12.59
CA ILE A 227 18.88 -4.94 11.17
C ILE A 227 18.31 -3.61 10.62
N PRO A 228 19.03 -2.89 9.74
CA PRO A 228 18.54 -1.62 9.20
C PRO A 228 17.23 -1.81 8.45
N VAL A 229 16.26 -0.94 8.72
CA VAL A 229 14.96 -0.99 8.01
C VAL A 229 15.19 -0.83 6.52
N GLN A 230 14.54 -1.67 5.71
CA GLN A 230 14.55 -1.57 4.26
C GLN A 230 13.20 -1.05 3.75
N THR A 231 13.18 -0.44 2.56
CA THR A 231 11.93 0.00 1.89
C THR A 231 10.96 -1.16 1.57
N ARG A 232 11.46 -2.40 1.58
CA ARG A 232 10.67 -3.61 1.35
C ARG A 232 10.18 -4.27 2.64
N ASP A 233 10.61 -3.81 3.81
CA ASP A 233 10.20 -4.41 5.07
C ASP A 233 8.68 -4.31 5.28
N LEU A 234 8.07 -5.40 5.71
CA LEU A 234 6.65 -5.54 5.94
C LEU A 234 6.30 -5.19 7.39
N TYR A 235 5.42 -4.21 7.56
CA TYR A 235 4.92 -3.80 8.87
C TYR A 235 3.52 -4.37 9.12
N ASP A 236 3.25 -4.80 10.36
CA ASP A 236 1.87 -5.06 10.81
C ASP A 236 1.09 -3.75 10.80
N MET A 237 0.08 -3.67 9.93
CA MET A 237 -0.70 -2.46 9.70
C MET A 237 -1.73 -2.17 10.80
N ALA A 238 -1.97 -3.12 11.71
CA ALA A 238 -3.00 -3.05 12.73
C ALA A 238 -4.34 -2.57 12.15
N SER A 239 -4.95 -1.55 12.75
CA SER A 239 -6.28 -1.04 12.36
C SER A 239 -6.33 -0.36 10.99
N ILE A 240 -5.21 -0.08 10.32
CA ILE A 240 -5.26 0.34 8.91
C ILE A 240 -5.91 -0.75 8.04
N THR A 241 -5.78 -2.04 8.43
CA THR A 241 -6.47 -3.19 7.80
C THR A 241 -7.98 -2.94 7.59
N LYS A 242 -8.64 -2.20 8.49
CA LYS A 242 -10.07 -1.87 8.36
C LYS A 242 -10.35 -1.16 7.05
N VAL A 243 -9.54 -0.14 6.76
CA VAL A 243 -9.73 0.76 5.64
C VAL A 243 -8.94 0.39 4.41
N SER A 244 -8.04 -0.60 4.49
CA SER A 244 -7.33 -1.17 3.34
C SER A 244 -7.80 -2.58 2.96
N THR A 245 -8.74 -3.16 3.72
CA THR A 245 -9.39 -4.45 3.40
C THR A 245 -10.91 -4.36 3.45
N ALA A 246 -11.52 -4.20 4.64
CA ALA A 246 -12.98 -4.26 4.75
C ALA A 246 -13.64 -3.13 3.97
N THR A 247 -13.18 -1.90 4.18
CA THR A 247 -13.78 -0.73 3.53
C THR A 247 -13.75 -0.85 2.00
N PRO A 248 -12.61 -1.08 1.31
CA PRO A 248 -12.62 -1.24 -0.15
C PRO A 248 -13.43 -2.44 -0.63
N ALA A 249 -13.46 -3.55 0.12
CA ALA A 249 -14.34 -4.68 -0.23
C ALA A 249 -15.83 -4.31 -0.14
N LEU A 250 -16.24 -3.57 0.88
CA LEU A 250 -17.60 -3.08 1.03
C LEU A 250 -17.94 -2.01 -0.01
N MET A 251 -17.00 -1.10 -0.32
CA MET A 251 -17.14 -0.12 -1.41
C MET A 251 -17.39 -0.84 -2.73
N TYR A 252 -16.58 -1.86 -3.05
CA TYR A 252 -16.77 -2.67 -4.27
C TYR A 252 -18.14 -3.34 -4.30
N LEU A 253 -18.53 -4.01 -3.22
CA LEU A 253 -19.84 -4.67 -3.15
C LEU A 253 -21.01 -3.67 -3.23
N TYR A 254 -20.84 -2.46 -2.71
CA TYR A 254 -21.83 -1.39 -2.79
C TYR A 254 -21.92 -0.83 -4.22
N ASP A 255 -20.79 -0.62 -4.88
CA ASP A 255 -20.70 -0.19 -6.29
C ASP A 255 -21.37 -1.20 -7.23
N GLN A 256 -21.36 -2.48 -6.86
CA GLN A 256 -22.04 -3.57 -7.57
C GLN A 256 -23.50 -3.79 -7.11
N HIS A 257 -24.06 -2.89 -6.30
CA HIS A 257 -25.41 -2.97 -5.72
C HIS A 257 -25.70 -4.27 -4.92
N LYS A 258 -24.65 -4.94 -4.42
CA LYS A 258 -24.77 -6.17 -3.61
C LYS A 258 -25.00 -5.89 -2.13
N ILE A 259 -24.68 -4.69 -1.67
CA ILE A 259 -25.02 -4.20 -0.34
C ILE A 259 -25.67 -2.83 -0.45
N ASP A 260 -26.47 -2.52 0.57
CA ASP A 260 -27.14 -1.27 0.83
C ASP A 260 -26.73 -0.79 2.24
N LEU A 261 -26.19 0.43 2.33
CA LEU A 261 -25.65 0.98 3.55
C LEU A 261 -26.71 1.25 4.61
N ASP A 262 -27.97 1.45 4.21
CA ASP A 262 -29.07 1.82 5.11
C ASP A 262 -29.88 0.61 5.58
N LYS A 263 -29.55 -0.59 5.10
CA LYS A 263 -30.04 -1.85 5.66
C LYS A 263 -29.38 -2.19 6.98
N ASN A 264 -30.09 -3.00 7.76
CA ASN A 264 -29.72 -3.34 9.12
C ASN A 264 -28.64 -4.42 9.16
N LEU A 265 -27.86 -4.47 10.25
CA LEU A 265 -26.84 -5.49 10.44
C LEU A 265 -27.43 -6.91 10.42
N CYS A 266 -28.69 -7.12 10.81
CA CYS A 266 -29.36 -8.43 10.73
C CYS A 266 -29.52 -8.94 9.28
N ASP A 267 -29.69 -8.05 8.30
CA ASP A 267 -29.81 -8.41 6.88
C ASP A 267 -28.49 -9.02 6.35
N TYR A 268 -27.36 -8.55 6.88
CA TYR A 268 -26.02 -8.99 6.48
C TYR A 268 -25.41 -10.05 7.38
N PHE A 269 -25.75 -10.07 8.67
CA PHE A 269 -25.13 -10.94 9.66
C PHE A 269 -26.21 -11.72 10.40
N PRO A 270 -26.59 -12.92 9.92
CA PRO A 270 -27.61 -13.75 10.56
C PRO A 270 -27.35 -14.02 12.05
N VAL A 271 -26.08 -14.02 12.47
CA VAL A 271 -25.71 -14.19 13.88
C VAL A 271 -26.21 -13.06 14.78
N LEU A 272 -26.37 -11.85 14.24
CA LEU A 272 -26.85 -10.67 14.94
C LEU A 272 -28.38 -10.56 14.93
N CYS A 273 -29.10 -11.38 14.17
CA CYS A 273 -30.56 -11.43 14.24
C CYS A 273 -31.03 -11.75 15.67
N HIS A 274 -32.10 -11.07 16.10
CA HIS A 274 -32.63 -11.16 17.47
C HIS A 274 -31.60 -10.79 18.56
N SER A 275 -30.72 -9.83 18.26
CA SER A 275 -29.85 -9.18 19.25
C SER A 275 -30.13 -7.69 19.29
N ASN A 276 -29.67 -7.01 20.33
CA ASN A 276 -29.71 -5.54 20.43
C ASN A 276 -28.89 -4.80 19.35
N LYS A 277 -28.21 -5.52 18.45
CA LYS A 277 -27.45 -4.97 17.32
C LYS A 277 -28.12 -5.20 15.98
N GLY A 278 -29.17 -6.03 15.95
CA GLY A 278 -29.79 -6.49 14.71
C GLY A 278 -30.24 -5.31 13.86
N ASP A 279 -30.90 -4.34 14.49
CA ASP A 279 -31.55 -3.21 13.82
C ASP A 279 -30.64 -1.98 13.66
N ILE A 280 -29.33 -2.12 13.88
CA ILE A 280 -28.37 -1.05 13.62
C ILE A 280 -28.12 -0.98 12.11
N PRO A 281 -28.27 0.17 11.45
CA PRO A 281 -27.91 0.31 10.04
C PRO A 281 -26.41 0.05 9.81
N LEU A 282 -26.05 -0.57 8.68
CA LEU A 282 -24.65 -0.79 8.31
C LEU A 282 -23.86 0.53 8.27
N ARG A 283 -24.49 1.61 7.78
CA ARG A 283 -23.95 2.97 7.77
C ARG A 283 -23.54 3.45 9.16
N GLU A 284 -24.41 3.26 10.15
CA GLU A 284 -24.12 3.63 11.54
C GLU A 284 -22.98 2.80 12.13
N ALA A 285 -22.90 1.50 11.80
CA ALA A 285 -21.82 0.65 12.25
C ALA A 285 -20.45 1.08 11.66
N LEU A 286 -20.41 1.39 10.36
CA LEU A 286 -19.20 1.84 9.65
C LEU A 286 -18.74 3.24 10.06
N ALA A 287 -19.67 4.12 10.42
CA ALA A 287 -19.36 5.46 10.92
C ALA A 287 -19.11 5.50 12.45
N HIS A 288 -19.09 4.35 13.14
CA HIS A 288 -18.94 4.27 14.60
C HIS A 288 -20.03 5.01 15.40
N GLN A 289 -21.25 5.07 14.86
CA GLN A 289 -22.42 5.71 15.45
C GLN A 289 -23.37 4.70 16.14
N GLY A 290 -23.25 3.41 15.81
CA GLY A 290 -24.17 2.36 16.26
C GLY A 290 -24.05 1.92 17.73
N ARG A 291 -23.42 2.71 18.61
CA ARG A 291 -23.26 2.42 20.06
C ARG A 291 -22.60 1.08 20.39
N LEU A 292 -21.85 0.50 19.45
CA LEU A 292 -21.13 -0.75 19.65
C LEU A 292 -19.99 -0.54 20.66
N MET A 293 -19.75 -1.53 21.54
CA MET A 293 -18.58 -1.47 22.42
C MET A 293 -17.27 -1.43 21.61
N PRO A 294 -16.20 -0.81 22.12
CA PRO A 294 -14.95 -0.68 21.38
C PRO A 294 -14.28 -2.01 20.98
N TYR A 295 -14.12 -2.91 21.95
CA TYR A 295 -13.48 -4.21 21.77
C TYR A 295 -13.97 -5.24 22.81
N ILE A 296 -13.65 -6.51 22.58
CA ILE A 296 -13.87 -7.64 23.50
C ILE A 296 -12.57 -8.42 23.60
N VAL A 297 -12.17 -8.81 24.82
CA VAL A 297 -10.94 -9.57 25.05
C VAL A 297 -11.20 -11.07 24.96
N TYR A 298 -11.11 -11.64 23.76
CA TYR A 298 -11.46 -13.05 23.52
C TYR A 298 -10.44 -14.05 24.09
N TYR A 299 -9.17 -13.66 24.18
CA TYR A 299 -8.11 -14.61 24.53
C TYR A 299 -8.14 -15.05 25.99
N GLN A 300 -8.67 -14.23 26.89
CA GLN A 300 -8.83 -14.58 28.30
C GLN A 300 -9.70 -15.83 28.46
N ASP A 301 -10.65 -16.02 27.55
CA ASP A 301 -11.51 -17.21 27.52
C ASP A 301 -10.78 -18.50 27.14
N ALA A 302 -9.51 -18.40 26.73
CA ALA A 302 -8.64 -19.53 26.45
C ALA A 302 -7.96 -20.10 27.70
N TYR A 303 -7.90 -19.38 28.82
CA TYR A 303 -7.18 -19.79 30.01
C TYR A 303 -8.09 -20.38 31.09
N ARG A 304 -7.58 -21.38 31.82
CA ARG A 304 -8.11 -21.81 33.12
C ARG A 304 -7.57 -20.90 34.22
N LYS A 305 -8.18 -20.96 35.41
CA LYS A 305 -7.71 -20.24 36.61
C LYS A 305 -6.26 -20.56 37.00
N ASN A 306 -5.76 -21.75 36.64
CA ASN A 306 -4.40 -22.19 36.91
C ASN A 306 -3.38 -21.83 35.79
N GLY A 307 -3.74 -20.93 34.86
CA GLY A 307 -2.87 -20.50 33.76
C GLY A 307 -2.76 -21.48 32.59
N SER A 308 -3.25 -22.72 32.71
CA SER A 308 -3.24 -23.67 31.58
C SER A 308 -4.33 -23.35 30.54
N PHE A 309 -4.10 -23.70 29.27
CA PHE A 309 -5.11 -23.55 28.23
C PHE A 309 -6.30 -24.49 28.42
N LYS A 310 -7.53 -23.96 28.31
CA LYS A 310 -8.75 -24.78 28.25
C LYS A 310 -8.63 -25.76 27.09
N ALA A 311 -8.81 -27.05 27.38
CA ALA A 311 -8.56 -28.13 26.43
C ALA A 311 -9.29 -27.95 25.08
N ARG A 312 -10.49 -27.36 25.03
CA ARG A 312 -11.26 -27.09 23.80
C ARG A 312 -11.07 -25.67 23.24
N THR A 313 -9.95 -25.04 23.52
CA THR A 313 -9.61 -23.70 23.01
C THR A 313 -8.24 -23.70 22.33
N LEU A 314 -7.14 -23.88 23.06
CA LEU A 314 -5.77 -23.83 22.52
C LEU A 314 -5.02 -25.15 22.77
N LYS A 315 -4.06 -25.45 21.90
CA LYS A 315 -3.10 -26.55 22.00
C LYS A 315 -1.74 -26.14 21.45
N HIS A 316 -0.69 -26.85 21.87
CA HIS A 316 0.66 -26.65 21.33
C HIS A 316 0.90 -27.36 20.00
N ASP A 317 0.14 -28.42 19.72
CA ASP A 317 0.26 -29.20 18.48
C ASP A 317 -0.89 -28.93 17.53
N TRP A 318 -0.56 -28.88 16.24
CA TRP A 318 -1.52 -28.88 15.16
C TRP A 318 -2.35 -30.17 15.14
N SER A 319 -3.62 -30.07 14.76
CA SER A 319 -4.45 -31.21 14.35
C SER A 319 -5.69 -30.72 13.60
N GLU A 320 -6.47 -31.60 12.97
CA GLU A 320 -7.75 -31.25 12.32
C GLU A 320 -8.77 -30.53 13.23
N ARG A 321 -8.61 -30.65 14.56
CA ARG A 321 -9.44 -29.92 15.54
C ARG A 321 -8.86 -28.55 15.89
N TYR A 322 -7.56 -28.34 15.74
CA TYR A 322 -6.83 -27.10 16.05
C TYR A 322 -5.98 -26.68 14.84
N PRO A 323 -6.61 -26.29 13.71
CA PRO A 323 -5.89 -25.97 12.48
C PRO A 323 -5.41 -24.52 12.40
N ILE A 324 -5.94 -23.63 13.25
CA ILE A 324 -5.68 -22.18 13.18
C ILE A 324 -4.37 -21.89 13.91
N LYS A 325 -3.36 -21.38 13.19
CA LYS A 325 -2.02 -21.09 13.76
C LYS A 325 -2.00 -19.70 14.38
N ILE A 326 -1.80 -19.61 15.69
CA ILE A 326 -1.68 -18.34 16.43
C ILE A 326 -0.21 -17.88 16.43
N THR A 327 0.69 -18.82 16.68
CA THR A 327 2.16 -18.71 16.62
C THR A 327 2.72 -20.07 16.19
N ASP A 328 4.04 -20.22 16.07
CA ASP A 328 4.68 -21.50 15.71
C ASP A 328 4.37 -22.66 16.66
N SER A 329 4.07 -22.34 17.92
CA SER A 329 3.87 -23.29 19.02
C SER A 329 2.46 -23.26 19.62
N LEU A 330 1.50 -22.59 18.97
CA LEU A 330 0.16 -22.37 19.53
C LEU A 330 -0.93 -22.41 18.46
N TYR A 331 -1.89 -23.31 18.63
CA TYR A 331 -2.95 -23.61 17.68
C TYR A 331 -4.35 -23.52 18.31
N LEU A 332 -5.29 -22.91 17.60
CA LEU A 332 -6.64 -22.63 18.06
C LEU A 332 -7.68 -23.59 17.48
N HIS A 333 -8.62 -24.00 18.33
CA HIS A 333 -9.69 -24.92 17.98
C HIS A 333 -10.61 -24.33 16.89
N LYS A 334 -10.89 -25.10 15.83
CA LYS A 334 -11.64 -24.64 14.63
C LYS A 334 -13.02 -24.04 14.88
N LYS A 335 -13.65 -24.35 16.02
CA LYS A 335 -14.96 -23.81 16.42
C LYS A 335 -14.88 -22.51 17.23
N PHE A 336 -13.70 -21.93 17.44
CA PHE A 336 -13.55 -20.76 18.31
C PHE A 336 -14.25 -19.51 17.75
N LYS A 337 -14.32 -19.34 16.42
CA LYS A 337 -15.10 -18.26 15.79
C LYS A 337 -16.55 -18.18 16.32
N LYS A 338 -17.20 -19.32 16.59
CA LYS A 338 -18.56 -19.34 17.16
C LYS A 338 -18.63 -18.68 18.55
N LYS A 339 -17.54 -18.69 19.31
CA LYS A 339 -17.45 -17.99 20.60
C LYS A 339 -17.32 -16.48 20.39
N ILE A 340 -16.49 -16.05 19.43
CA ILE A 340 -16.36 -14.65 19.03
C ILE A 340 -17.73 -14.11 18.59
N ASP A 341 -18.40 -14.78 17.65
CA ASP A 341 -19.70 -14.35 17.13
C ASP A 341 -20.75 -14.27 18.26
N LYS A 342 -20.76 -15.24 19.19
CA LYS A 342 -21.66 -15.24 20.36
C LYS A 342 -21.36 -14.10 21.32
N ALA A 343 -20.09 -13.79 21.56
CA ALA A 343 -19.68 -12.69 22.42
C ALA A 343 -20.07 -11.34 21.82
N ILE A 344 -19.89 -11.15 20.50
CA ILE A 344 -20.38 -9.97 19.78
C ILE A 344 -21.91 -9.88 19.88
N LYS A 345 -22.63 -10.98 19.61
CA LYS A 345 -24.11 -11.00 19.72
C LYS A 345 -24.57 -10.54 21.10
N LYS A 346 -23.94 -11.03 22.17
CA LYS A 346 -24.36 -10.82 23.56
C LYS A 346 -23.86 -9.52 24.20
N SER A 347 -22.90 -8.82 23.61
CA SER A 347 -22.36 -7.62 24.24
C SER A 347 -23.43 -6.53 24.42
N PRO A 348 -23.37 -5.71 25.47
CA PRO A 348 -24.26 -4.56 25.59
C PRO A 348 -23.96 -3.53 24.50
N LEU A 349 -24.91 -2.65 24.22
CA LEU A 349 -24.63 -1.38 23.55
C LEU A 349 -24.18 -0.37 24.62
N ASN A 350 -23.37 0.61 24.22
CA ASN A 350 -23.07 1.75 25.09
C ASN A 350 -24.39 2.47 25.42
N PRO A 351 -24.59 2.87 26.69
CA PRO A 351 -25.84 3.47 27.14
C PRO A 351 -26.11 4.78 26.40
N GLU A 352 -25.09 5.63 26.26
CA GLU A 352 -25.21 6.92 25.59
C GLU A 352 -25.08 6.80 24.06
N PRO A 353 -25.90 7.56 23.29
CA PRO A 353 -25.68 7.75 21.87
C PRO A 353 -24.44 8.63 21.64
N GLY A 354 -23.75 8.41 20.51
CA GLY A 354 -22.58 9.20 20.12
C GLY A 354 -21.51 8.37 19.44
N TYR A 355 -20.45 9.05 18.99
CA TYR A 355 -19.29 8.41 18.39
C TYR A 355 -18.53 7.54 19.41
N VAL A 356 -18.43 6.24 19.13
CA VAL A 356 -17.56 5.32 19.86
C VAL A 356 -16.86 4.39 18.86
N TYR A 357 -15.54 4.55 18.74
CA TYR A 357 -14.72 3.69 17.88
C TYR A 357 -14.90 2.21 18.26
N SER A 358 -15.31 1.37 17.31
CA SER A 358 -15.57 -0.05 17.52
C SER A 358 -15.03 -0.92 16.39
N GLY A 359 -14.31 -1.98 16.76
CA GLY A 359 -13.79 -2.99 15.83
C GLY A 359 -14.70 -4.21 15.66
N LEU A 360 -15.85 -4.29 16.33
CA LEU A 360 -16.60 -5.55 16.46
C LEU A 360 -17.18 -6.04 15.12
N THR A 361 -17.77 -5.18 14.31
CA THR A 361 -18.33 -5.56 13.00
C THR A 361 -17.24 -5.94 11.99
N PHE A 362 -16.04 -5.41 12.15
CA PHE A 362 -14.89 -5.78 11.32
C PHE A 362 -14.44 -7.24 11.49
N LEU A 363 -14.82 -7.90 12.59
CA LEU A 363 -14.61 -9.34 12.77
C LEU A 363 -15.61 -10.19 11.96
N LEU A 364 -16.69 -9.58 11.46
CA LEU A 364 -17.77 -10.27 10.73
C LEU A 364 -17.69 -10.08 9.21
N TYR A 365 -17.07 -8.99 8.73
CA TYR A 365 -16.95 -8.70 7.30
C TYR A 365 -16.28 -9.79 6.45
N PRO A 366 -15.28 -10.57 6.92
CA PRO A 366 -14.72 -11.65 6.11
C PRO A 366 -15.78 -12.67 5.64
N GLU A 367 -16.75 -13.00 6.49
CA GLU A 367 -17.83 -13.93 6.14
C GLU A 367 -18.86 -13.29 5.22
N LEU A 368 -19.16 -11.99 5.41
CA LEU A 368 -20.06 -11.25 4.53
C LEU A 368 -19.50 -11.19 3.10
N VAL A 369 -18.23 -10.78 2.96
CA VAL A 369 -17.55 -10.72 1.66
C VAL A 369 -17.59 -12.09 1.00
N LYS A 370 -17.17 -13.14 1.72
CA LYS A 370 -17.21 -14.51 1.21
C LYS A 370 -18.59 -14.95 0.74
N ARG A 371 -19.65 -14.61 1.48
CA ARG A 371 -21.01 -14.98 1.10
C ARG A 371 -21.51 -14.23 -0.15
N LEU A 372 -21.08 -12.98 -0.36
CA LEU A 372 -21.55 -12.14 -1.47
C LEU A 372 -20.68 -12.19 -2.73
N SER A 373 -19.40 -12.55 -2.59
CA SER A 373 -18.46 -12.70 -3.72
C SER A 373 -18.15 -14.15 -4.05
N GLY A 374 -18.29 -15.08 -3.11
CA GLY A 374 -17.79 -16.46 -3.24
C GLY A 374 -16.30 -16.62 -2.88
N GLU A 375 -15.59 -15.52 -2.62
CA GLU A 375 -14.14 -15.50 -2.39
C GLU A 375 -13.79 -15.22 -0.93
N ARG A 376 -12.73 -15.87 -0.42
CA ARG A 376 -12.19 -15.54 0.91
C ARG A 376 -11.61 -14.12 0.88
N ILE A 377 -11.67 -13.39 1.99
CA ILE A 377 -11.34 -11.95 2.04
C ILE A 377 -9.94 -11.61 1.50
N ASP A 378 -8.95 -12.45 1.77
CA ASP A 378 -7.59 -12.31 1.27
C ASP A 378 -7.49 -12.53 -0.24
N SER A 379 -8.12 -13.59 -0.77
CA SER A 379 -8.18 -13.82 -2.23
C SER A 379 -8.94 -12.71 -2.94
N PHE A 380 -10.08 -12.30 -2.39
CA PHE A 380 -10.90 -11.22 -2.93
C PHE A 380 -10.09 -9.93 -3.01
N MET A 381 -9.43 -9.52 -1.93
CA MET A 381 -8.65 -8.29 -1.96
C MET A 381 -7.43 -8.38 -2.88
N TYR A 382 -6.78 -9.55 -2.95
CA TYR A 382 -5.65 -9.77 -3.86
C TYR A 382 -6.08 -9.59 -5.32
N HIS A 383 -7.11 -10.33 -5.77
CA HIS A 383 -7.56 -10.31 -7.16
C HIS A 383 -8.20 -8.98 -7.59
N HIS A 384 -9.03 -8.38 -6.73
CA HIS A 384 -9.80 -7.19 -7.12
C HIS A 384 -9.05 -5.88 -6.91
N PHE A 385 -8.01 -5.87 -6.06
CA PHE A 385 -7.27 -4.66 -5.71
C PHE A 385 -5.75 -4.84 -5.77
N TYR A 386 -5.16 -5.66 -4.90
CA TYR A 386 -3.72 -5.57 -4.62
C TYR A 386 -2.84 -5.94 -5.83
N ASP A 387 -3.18 -7.02 -6.54
CA ASP A 387 -2.42 -7.49 -7.69
C ASP A 387 -2.52 -6.50 -8.86
N ARG A 388 -3.75 -6.04 -9.15
CA ARG A 388 -4.06 -5.04 -10.18
C ARG A 388 -3.35 -3.70 -9.95
N LEU A 389 -3.23 -3.28 -8.68
CA LEU A 389 -2.49 -2.08 -8.29
C LEU A 389 -0.97 -2.24 -8.47
N GLY A 390 -0.49 -3.48 -8.59
CA GLY A 390 0.94 -3.82 -8.46
C GLY A 390 1.43 -3.72 -7.01
N ALA A 391 0.53 -3.76 -6.02
CA ALA A 391 0.82 -3.68 -4.59
C ALA A 391 1.10 -5.08 -4.01
N THR A 392 2.13 -5.75 -4.55
CA THR A 392 2.36 -7.19 -4.37
C THR A 392 2.78 -7.59 -2.95
N ARG A 393 3.26 -6.65 -2.13
CA ARG A 393 3.63 -6.84 -0.72
C ARG A 393 2.51 -6.44 0.25
N LEU A 394 1.35 -6.04 -0.24
CA LEU A 394 0.16 -5.84 0.57
C LEU A 394 -0.54 -7.20 0.76
N THR A 395 -0.41 -7.82 1.93
CA THR A 395 -0.80 -9.22 2.14
C THR A 395 -1.30 -9.53 3.54
N TYR A 396 -2.15 -10.54 3.66
CA TYR A 396 -2.32 -11.29 4.90
C TYR A 396 -1.22 -12.35 5.02
N ARG A 397 -0.96 -12.82 6.24
CA ARG A 397 -0.04 -13.94 6.54
C ARG A 397 1.29 -13.83 5.78
N PRO A 398 2.11 -12.81 6.09
CA PRO A 398 3.31 -12.52 5.31
C PRO A 398 4.29 -13.70 5.25
N LEU A 399 4.33 -14.56 6.28
CA LEU A 399 5.17 -15.77 6.33
C LEU A 399 4.83 -16.83 5.27
N ASP A 400 3.65 -16.76 4.64
CA ASP A 400 3.29 -17.66 3.54
C ASP A 400 4.04 -17.28 2.23
N ARG A 401 4.68 -16.11 2.18
CA ARG A 401 5.25 -15.50 0.97
C ARG A 401 6.63 -14.87 1.13
N PHE A 402 6.99 -14.42 2.33
CA PHE A 402 8.18 -13.61 2.57
C PHE A 402 9.03 -14.22 3.69
N ALA A 403 10.34 -14.00 3.59
CA ALA A 403 11.27 -14.43 4.63
C ALA A 403 11.03 -13.61 5.92
N LEU A 404 11.38 -14.20 7.07
CA LEU A 404 11.12 -13.59 8.38
C LEU A 404 11.87 -12.26 8.56
N ASP A 405 13.06 -12.12 8.00
CA ASP A 405 13.90 -10.92 8.04
C ASP A 405 13.38 -9.77 7.16
N GLU A 406 12.48 -10.05 6.21
CA GLU A 406 11.72 -9.04 5.47
C GLU A 406 10.51 -8.51 6.26
N ILE A 407 10.22 -9.03 7.45
CA ILE A 407 9.06 -8.67 8.25
C ILE A 407 9.52 -8.01 9.54
N VAL A 408 8.93 -6.87 9.91
CA VAL A 408 9.35 -6.14 11.10
C VAL A 408 8.75 -6.77 12.37
N PRO A 409 9.54 -7.07 13.41
CA PRO A 409 9.04 -7.57 14.68
C PRO A 409 8.19 -6.51 15.39
N THR A 410 7.06 -6.95 15.96
CA THR A 410 6.00 -6.06 16.41
C THR A 410 5.99 -5.83 17.93
N GLU A 411 5.83 -6.86 18.76
CA GLU A 411 5.81 -6.69 20.24
C GLU A 411 6.34 -7.94 20.92
N ILE A 412 7.04 -7.80 22.06
CA ILE A 412 7.16 -8.88 23.04
C ILE A 412 5.83 -9.00 23.79
N ASP A 413 4.93 -9.84 23.31
CA ASP A 413 3.61 -10.01 23.90
C ASP A 413 3.73 -10.71 25.26
N THR A 414 3.34 -10.02 26.33
CA THR A 414 3.37 -10.52 27.71
C THR A 414 2.00 -10.92 28.26
N VAL A 415 0.91 -10.76 27.49
CA VAL A 415 -0.46 -10.94 27.96
C VAL A 415 -1.17 -12.16 27.37
N PHE A 416 -0.78 -12.60 26.17
CA PHE A 416 -1.40 -13.75 25.50
C PHE A 416 -0.38 -14.77 24.99
N ARG A 417 0.44 -14.40 24.00
CA ARG A 417 1.32 -15.34 23.31
C ARG A 417 2.67 -15.55 23.99
N HIS A 418 3.01 -14.71 24.98
CA HIS A 418 4.22 -14.80 25.82
C HIS A 418 5.52 -14.98 25.00
N GLN A 419 5.62 -14.28 23.87
CA GLN A 419 6.76 -14.34 22.95
C GLN A 419 6.85 -13.08 22.09
N LEU A 420 7.97 -12.91 21.39
CA LEU A 420 8.09 -11.90 20.34
C LEU A 420 7.14 -12.23 19.18
N ILE A 421 6.25 -11.29 18.87
CA ILE A 421 5.36 -11.36 17.72
C ILE A 421 6.12 -10.87 16.49
N HIS A 422 6.41 -11.79 15.57
CA HIS A 422 7.17 -11.55 14.35
C HIS A 422 6.57 -12.40 13.22
N GLY A 423 6.07 -11.78 12.15
CA GLY A 423 5.39 -12.48 11.06
C GLY A 423 3.94 -12.91 11.32
N TYR A 424 3.46 -12.76 12.56
CA TYR A 424 2.07 -12.98 12.96
C TYR A 424 1.37 -11.67 13.29
N VAL A 425 0.06 -11.61 13.08
CA VAL A 425 -0.73 -10.43 13.46
C VAL A 425 -0.67 -10.15 14.97
N HIS A 426 -0.47 -8.89 15.30
CA HIS A 426 -0.37 -8.35 16.66
C HIS A 426 -1.70 -8.40 17.41
N ASP A 427 -2.79 -8.01 16.74
CA ASP A 427 -4.13 -8.01 17.34
C ASP A 427 -4.58 -9.42 17.71
N GLU A 428 -4.91 -9.61 18.99
CA GLU A 428 -5.24 -10.92 19.55
C GLU A 428 -6.52 -11.51 18.93
N ALA A 429 -7.50 -10.67 18.61
CA ALA A 429 -8.76 -11.13 18.01
C ALA A 429 -8.56 -11.58 16.56
N ALA A 430 -7.78 -10.84 15.79
CA ALA A 430 -7.40 -11.20 14.43
C ALA A 430 -6.57 -12.48 14.39
N ALA A 431 -5.62 -12.64 15.33
CA ALA A 431 -4.87 -13.89 15.47
C ALA A 431 -5.83 -15.08 15.69
N MET A 432 -6.85 -14.89 16.53
CA MET A 432 -7.89 -15.90 16.79
C MET A 432 -8.86 -16.15 15.62
N LEU A 433 -8.76 -15.38 14.55
CA LEU A 433 -9.46 -15.54 13.28
C LEU A 433 -8.50 -15.92 12.15
N ASP A 434 -7.42 -16.65 12.50
CA ASP A 434 -6.46 -17.19 11.52
C ASP A 434 -5.71 -16.09 10.74
N GLY A 435 -5.57 -14.91 11.36
CA GLY A 435 -5.01 -13.71 10.76
C GLY A 435 -5.89 -13.05 9.69
N LEU A 436 -6.94 -13.73 9.21
CA LEU A 436 -7.82 -13.27 8.13
C LEU A 436 -9.01 -12.49 8.69
N SER A 437 -8.70 -11.39 9.37
CA SER A 437 -9.70 -10.50 9.92
C SER A 437 -9.67 -9.14 9.22
N CYS A 438 -10.81 -8.44 9.20
CA CYS A 438 -10.83 -7.08 8.69
C CYS A 438 -10.56 -6.03 9.79
N ASN A 439 -10.48 -6.39 11.07
CA ASN A 439 -10.12 -5.43 12.11
C ASN A 439 -8.61 -5.13 12.14
N ALA A 440 -7.79 -6.13 11.80
CA ALA A 440 -6.33 -6.15 11.76
C ALA A 440 -5.87 -7.41 11.00
N GLY A 441 -4.58 -7.53 10.68
CA GLY A 441 -3.99 -8.74 10.06
C GLY A 441 -3.29 -8.52 8.74
N LEU A 442 -3.40 -7.33 8.17
CA LEU A 442 -2.72 -6.96 6.94
C LEU A 442 -1.30 -6.47 7.24
N PHE A 443 -0.39 -6.82 6.35
CA PHE A 443 1.00 -6.38 6.32
C PHE A 443 1.27 -5.69 5.00
N ALA A 444 2.11 -4.64 5.02
CA ALA A 444 2.49 -3.91 3.82
C ALA A 444 3.82 -3.19 3.99
N THR A 445 4.37 -2.76 2.85
CA THR A 445 5.35 -1.67 2.76
C THR A 445 4.63 -0.32 2.63
N ALA A 446 5.30 0.77 2.97
CA ALA A 446 4.74 2.11 2.79
C ALA A 446 4.37 2.39 1.32
N LEU A 447 5.21 1.98 0.36
CA LEU A 447 4.97 2.18 -1.06
C LEU A 447 3.71 1.47 -1.57
N ASP A 448 3.49 0.22 -1.17
CA ASP A 448 2.35 -0.56 -1.66
C ASP A 448 1.02 -0.08 -1.06
N LEU A 449 1.02 0.36 0.21
CA LEU A 449 -0.12 1.11 0.73
C LEU A 449 -0.28 2.45 -0.02
N GLY A 450 0.82 3.10 -0.41
CA GLY A 450 0.83 4.32 -1.21
C GLY A 450 0.09 4.19 -2.54
N LYS A 451 0.24 3.07 -3.24
CA LYS A 451 -0.50 2.77 -4.48
C LYS A 451 -2.01 2.70 -4.22
N TYR A 452 -2.42 2.03 -3.14
CA TYR A 452 -3.82 1.98 -2.72
C TYR A 452 -4.37 3.37 -2.36
N CYS A 453 -3.60 4.15 -1.60
CA CYS A 453 -3.98 5.52 -1.25
C CYS A 453 -4.08 6.42 -2.49
N GLN A 454 -3.17 6.28 -3.46
CA GLN A 454 -3.24 7.03 -4.72
C GLN A 454 -4.47 6.65 -5.53
N MET A 455 -4.90 5.38 -5.53
CA MET A 455 -6.15 4.96 -6.18
C MET A 455 -7.37 5.67 -5.58
N LEU A 456 -7.43 5.81 -4.25
CA LEU A 456 -8.50 6.55 -3.58
C LEU A 456 -8.40 8.07 -3.85
N LEU A 457 -7.20 8.63 -3.83
CA LEU A 457 -6.96 10.04 -4.16
C LEU A 457 -7.42 10.36 -5.59
N ASN A 458 -7.17 9.43 -6.52
CA ASN A 458 -7.64 9.45 -7.91
C ASN A 458 -9.11 9.00 -8.08
N LYS A 459 -9.91 9.08 -7.01
CA LYS A 459 -11.35 8.81 -7.01
C LYS A 459 -11.72 7.43 -7.56
N GLY A 460 -10.92 6.41 -7.23
CA GLY A 460 -11.21 5.03 -7.59
C GLY A 460 -10.50 4.51 -8.84
N SER A 461 -9.50 5.24 -9.34
CA SER A 461 -8.76 4.86 -10.55
C SER A 461 -7.23 4.85 -10.33
N TYR A 462 -6.54 3.89 -10.95
CA TYR A 462 -5.08 3.81 -10.89
C TYR A 462 -4.57 2.93 -12.04
N GLY A 463 -3.49 3.34 -12.70
CA GLY A 463 -2.86 2.53 -13.74
C GLY A 463 -3.64 2.40 -15.04
N GLY A 464 -4.49 3.37 -15.36
CA GLY A 464 -5.42 3.28 -16.50
C GLY A 464 -6.69 2.49 -16.19
N GLU A 465 -6.85 1.96 -14.96
CA GLU A 465 -7.97 1.12 -14.58
C GLU A 465 -8.87 1.78 -13.54
N ARG A 466 -10.18 1.48 -13.60
CA ARG A 466 -11.15 1.85 -12.57
C ARG A 466 -11.43 0.66 -11.65
N TYR A 467 -11.33 0.90 -10.36
CA TYR A 467 -11.56 -0.05 -9.27
C TYR A 467 -12.89 0.22 -8.58
N LEU A 468 -13.21 1.51 -8.43
CA LEU A 468 -14.39 2.01 -7.76
C LEU A 468 -14.92 3.22 -8.54
N SER A 469 -16.24 3.40 -8.57
CA SER A 469 -16.83 4.64 -9.08
C SER A 469 -16.46 5.83 -8.18
N GLU A 470 -16.37 7.02 -8.77
CA GLU A 470 -16.06 8.25 -8.03
C GLU A 470 -17.13 8.57 -6.99
N GLU A 471 -18.38 8.21 -7.27
CA GLU A 471 -19.51 8.37 -6.36
C GLU A 471 -19.32 7.53 -5.09
N VAL A 472 -18.90 6.28 -5.22
CA VAL A 472 -18.67 5.41 -4.06
C VAL A 472 -17.48 5.90 -3.24
N VAL A 473 -16.40 6.35 -3.88
CA VAL A 473 -15.26 6.94 -3.14
C VAL A 473 -15.69 8.19 -2.36
N ARG A 474 -16.48 9.06 -2.98
CA ARG A 474 -17.03 10.26 -2.31
C ARG A 474 -17.97 9.90 -1.17
N GLU A 475 -18.85 8.92 -1.36
CA GLU A 475 -19.82 8.50 -0.34
C GLU A 475 -19.14 7.93 0.91
N PHE A 476 -18.07 7.16 0.75
CA PHE A 476 -17.36 6.56 1.88
C PHE A 476 -16.41 7.54 2.58
N THR A 477 -15.94 8.59 1.90
CA THR A 477 -14.96 9.55 2.45
C THR A 477 -15.58 10.85 2.98
N ARG A 478 -16.87 11.13 2.70
CA ARG A 478 -17.59 12.27 3.30
C ARG A 478 -17.94 12.03 4.77
N VAL A 479 -18.09 13.11 5.54
CA VAL A 479 -18.63 13.06 6.91
C VAL A 479 -20.07 12.54 6.86
N GLN A 480 -20.38 11.53 7.67
CA GLN A 480 -21.69 10.87 7.65
C GLN A 480 -22.71 11.54 8.58
N TYR A 481 -22.26 11.99 9.76
CA TYR A 481 -23.14 12.51 10.81
C TYR A 481 -22.56 13.79 11.46
N PRO A 482 -22.42 14.89 10.70
CA PRO A 482 -21.84 16.14 11.21
C PRO A 482 -22.67 16.72 12.36
N ASP A 483 -24.00 16.63 12.28
CA ASP A 483 -24.93 17.15 13.30
C ASP A 483 -24.95 16.33 14.59
N LYS A 484 -24.24 15.19 14.63
CA LYS A 484 -24.09 14.33 15.81
C LYS A 484 -22.67 14.34 16.40
N ASP A 485 -21.90 15.40 16.10
CA ASP A 485 -20.49 15.55 16.48
C ASP A 485 -19.63 14.33 16.09
N ASN A 486 -19.95 13.73 14.93
CA ASN A 486 -19.23 12.58 14.41
C ASN A 486 -18.61 12.90 13.05
N ARG A 487 -17.30 13.16 13.10
CA ARG A 487 -16.46 13.46 11.95
C ARG A 487 -16.27 12.29 10.96
N ARG A 488 -16.63 11.05 11.32
CA ARG A 488 -16.20 9.85 10.56
C ARG A 488 -16.77 9.80 9.14
N GLY A 489 -15.96 9.27 8.23
CA GLY A 489 -16.44 8.64 7.01
C GLY A 489 -16.89 7.20 7.26
N LEU A 490 -17.28 6.49 6.21
CA LEU A 490 -17.62 5.06 6.32
C LEU A 490 -16.33 4.25 6.34
N GLY A 491 -15.98 3.73 7.52
CA GLY A 491 -14.71 3.06 7.78
C GLY A 491 -13.52 4.02 7.95
N PHE A 492 -13.44 5.11 7.17
CA PHE A 492 -12.37 6.09 7.26
C PHE A 492 -12.49 7.04 8.45
N ASP A 493 -11.34 7.47 8.97
CA ASP A 493 -11.25 8.60 9.89
C ASP A 493 -11.11 9.92 9.11
N LYS A 494 -11.46 11.03 9.77
CA LYS A 494 -11.35 12.39 9.23
C LYS A 494 -10.77 13.34 10.30
N PRO A 495 -10.36 14.57 9.94
CA PRO A 495 -9.92 15.55 10.93
C PRO A 495 -11.03 15.86 11.91
N LEU A 496 -10.67 16.26 13.12
CA LEU A 496 -11.65 16.75 14.10
C LEU A 496 -12.45 17.92 13.49
N LEU A 497 -13.76 17.95 13.76
CA LEU A 497 -14.62 19.06 13.32
C LEU A 497 -14.09 20.41 13.85
N GLU A 498 -13.58 20.38 15.08
CA GLU A 498 -12.81 21.46 15.68
C GLU A 498 -11.41 20.96 16.02
N TYR A 499 -10.39 21.64 15.50
CA TYR A 499 -9.01 21.26 15.81
C TYR A 499 -8.70 21.43 17.30
N ARG A 500 -8.11 20.39 17.89
CA ARG A 500 -7.64 20.39 19.28
C ARG A 500 -6.23 19.80 19.35
N GLU A 501 -5.30 20.63 19.80
CA GLU A 501 -3.89 20.23 19.96
C GLU A 501 -3.77 19.09 20.97
N GLY A 502 -2.88 18.12 20.70
CA GLY A 502 -2.72 16.91 21.52
C GLY A 502 -3.82 15.86 21.38
N ALA A 503 -5.01 16.22 20.88
CA ALA A 503 -6.10 15.27 20.60
C ALA A 503 -6.15 14.84 19.12
N SER A 504 -5.70 15.71 18.20
CA SER A 504 -5.61 15.39 16.77
C SER A 504 -4.37 14.54 16.46
N TYR A 505 -4.53 13.53 15.63
CA TYR A 505 -3.43 12.76 15.03
C TYR A 505 -2.96 13.35 13.68
N VAL A 506 -3.59 14.43 13.20
CA VAL A 506 -3.26 15.15 11.97
C VAL A 506 -3.01 16.63 12.22
N ALA A 507 -2.25 17.26 11.32
CA ALA A 507 -1.97 18.69 11.27
C ALA A 507 -3.23 19.58 11.39
N ARG A 508 -3.03 20.81 11.88
CA ARG A 508 -4.06 21.85 11.88
C ARG A 508 -4.43 22.27 10.46
N SER A 509 -3.45 22.34 9.57
CA SER A 509 -3.65 22.72 8.17
C SER A 509 -4.29 21.62 7.32
N ALA A 510 -4.62 20.45 7.90
CA ALA A 510 -5.26 19.38 7.16
C ALA A 510 -6.65 19.80 6.64
N SER A 511 -6.90 19.60 5.35
CA SER A 511 -8.20 19.90 4.74
C SER A 511 -9.33 19.13 5.44
N PRO A 512 -10.52 19.71 5.66
CA PRO A 512 -11.70 18.98 6.14
C PRO A 512 -12.09 17.77 5.25
N ASP A 513 -11.74 17.83 3.95
CA ASP A 513 -11.99 16.74 3.00
C ASP A 513 -11.02 15.58 3.15
N SER A 514 -9.88 15.80 3.82
CA SER A 514 -8.89 14.77 4.07
C SER A 514 -9.44 13.60 4.90
N PHE A 515 -8.85 12.43 4.73
CA PHE A 515 -9.28 11.22 5.39
C PHE A 515 -8.13 10.21 5.50
N GLY A 516 -8.24 9.27 6.42
CA GLY A 516 -7.19 8.26 6.61
C GLY A 516 -7.50 7.33 7.76
N HIS A 517 -6.46 6.73 8.34
CA HIS A 517 -6.60 5.92 9.54
C HIS A 517 -5.28 5.73 10.27
N THR A 518 -5.37 5.43 11.57
CA THR A 518 -4.23 5.09 12.40
C THR A 518 -4.19 3.60 12.73
N GLY A 519 -3.00 3.05 12.94
CA GLY A 519 -2.78 1.71 13.47
C GLY A 519 -2.13 1.74 14.85
N PHE A 520 -2.52 0.79 15.70
CA PHE A 520 -2.05 0.65 17.08
C PHE A 520 -0.55 0.36 17.16
N THR A 521 -0.02 -0.36 16.17
CA THR A 521 1.39 -0.73 16.05
C THR A 521 2.31 0.46 15.75
N GLY A 522 1.74 1.63 15.47
CA GLY A 522 2.49 2.84 15.15
C GLY A 522 2.31 3.31 13.71
N THR A 523 1.65 2.51 12.88
CA THR A 523 1.33 2.84 11.49
C THR A 523 0.28 3.95 11.35
N PHE A 524 0.35 4.69 10.25
CA PHE A 524 -0.51 5.82 9.94
C PHE A 524 -0.55 6.04 8.43
N PHE A 525 -1.72 6.38 7.89
CA PHE A 525 -1.79 7.09 6.62
C PHE A 525 -2.86 8.17 6.62
N TRP A 526 -2.67 9.16 5.76
CA TRP A 526 -3.60 10.25 5.53
C TRP A 526 -3.58 10.69 4.08
N ILE A 527 -4.75 10.94 3.51
CA ILE A 527 -4.97 11.39 2.13
C ILE A 527 -5.65 12.75 2.21
N ASP A 528 -5.08 13.75 1.54
CA ASP A 528 -5.68 15.07 1.41
C ASP A 528 -5.95 15.39 -0.07
N PRO A 529 -7.21 15.20 -0.53
CA PRO A 529 -7.59 15.50 -1.90
C PRO A 529 -7.45 16.98 -2.29
N ALA A 530 -7.56 17.91 -1.33
CA ALA A 530 -7.49 19.34 -1.64
C ALA A 530 -6.05 19.79 -1.97
N ASN A 531 -5.07 19.10 -1.40
CA ASN A 531 -3.65 19.39 -1.59
C ASN A 531 -2.94 18.32 -2.44
N GLU A 532 -3.66 17.32 -2.94
CA GLU A 532 -3.12 16.18 -3.70
C GLU A 532 -1.97 15.44 -2.99
N THR A 533 -2.08 15.28 -1.66
CA THR A 533 -1.04 14.63 -0.86
C THR A 533 -1.49 13.33 -0.20
N VAL A 534 -0.52 12.44 0.01
CA VAL A 534 -0.64 11.28 0.88
C VAL A 534 0.57 11.24 1.81
N LEU A 535 0.33 11.08 3.10
CA LEU A 535 1.37 10.79 4.09
C LEU A 535 1.19 9.35 4.60
N ILE A 536 2.22 8.52 4.56
CA ILE A 536 2.27 7.22 5.21
C ILE A 536 3.48 7.18 6.14
N LEU A 537 3.24 6.77 7.38
CA LEU A 537 4.28 6.51 8.38
C LEU A 537 4.06 5.12 8.95
N PHE A 538 4.97 4.20 8.69
CA PHE A 538 4.99 2.89 9.32
C PHE A 538 6.09 2.85 10.37
N THR A 539 5.70 2.52 11.60
CA THR A 539 6.63 2.27 12.69
C THR A 539 6.18 1.01 13.40
N ASN A 540 7.07 0.43 14.19
CA ASN A 540 6.77 -0.65 15.13
C ASN A 540 6.95 -0.13 16.56
N ARG A 541 6.30 0.99 16.91
CA ARG A 541 6.40 1.63 18.25
C ARG A 541 6.08 0.67 19.40
N VAL A 542 5.31 -0.38 19.11
CA VAL A 542 4.94 -1.48 20.02
C VAL A 542 6.10 -2.40 20.38
N ASN A 543 7.23 -2.32 19.68
CA ASN A 543 8.43 -3.06 19.99
C ASN A 543 9.30 -2.24 20.97
N PRO A 544 9.62 -2.74 22.18
CA PRO A 544 9.31 -4.08 22.68
C PRO A 544 7.96 -4.20 23.40
N THR A 545 7.37 -3.09 23.88
CA THR A 545 6.14 -3.12 24.68
C THR A 545 5.06 -2.18 24.17
N ARG A 546 3.79 -2.62 24.15
CA ARG A 546 2.61 -1.79 23.83
C ARG A 546 2.42 -0.55 24.71
N ALA A 547 3.10 -0.44 25.86
CA ALA A 547 3.03 0.73 26.74
C ALA A 547 3.76 1.98 26.22
N ASN A 548 4.61 1.86 25.19
CA ASN A 548 5.37 2.99 24.65
C ASN A 548 4.47 4.01 23.91
N GLY A 549 4.01 5.04 24.62
CA GLY A 549 3.21 6.14 24.05
C GLY A 549 4.00 7.33 23.49
N LYS A 550 5.33 7.25 23.33
CA LYS A 550 6.17 8.40 22.97
C LYS A 550 5.88 8.95 21.58
N LEU A 551 5.53 8.09 20.61
CA LEU A 551 5.11 8.51 19.27
C LEU A 551 3.99 9.57 19.32
N TYR A 552 3.04 9.41 20.25
CA TYR A 552 1.91 10.32 20.43
C TYR A 552 2.33 11.57 21.21
N ARG A 553 3.04 11.40 22.33
CA ARG A 553 3.46 12.52 23.19
C ARG A 553 4.38 13.51 22.47
N LEU A 554 5.21 13.03 21.55
CA LEU A 554 6.11 13.85 20.75
C LEU A 554 5.43 14.48 19.53
N GLY A 555 4.17 14.16 19.26
CA GLY A 555 3.44 14.72 18.12
C GLY A 555 4.04 14.35 16.75
N ILE A 556 4.75 13.21 16.63
CA ILE A 556 5.48 12.85 15.40
C ILE A 556 4.56 12.88 14.16
N ARG A 557 3.38 12.26 14.25
CA ARG A 557 2.41 12.22 13.14
C ARG A 557 1.89 13.60 12.73
N PRO A 558 1.27 14.41 13.63
CA PRO A 558 0.78 15.73 13.23
C PRO A 558 1.90 16.67 12.78
N ASN A 559 3.12 16.55 13.33
CA ASN A 559 4.26 17.38 12.91
C ASN A 559 4.78 17.01 11.51
N LEU A 560 4.89 15.71 11.19
CA LEU A 560 5.21 15.27 9.82
C LEU A 560 4.14 15.73 8.84
N HIS A 561 2.87 15.66 9.23
CA HIS A 561 1.77 16.11 8.40
C HIS A 561 1.82 17.64 8.19
N GLN A 562 2.08 18.40 9.24
CA GLN A 562 2.20 19.86 9.17
C GLN A 562 3.36 20.30 8.28
N ALA A 563 4.49 19.58 8.33
CA ALA A 563 5.65 19.87 7.48
C ALA A 563 5.34 19.83 5.98
N ILE A 564 4.37 18.99 5.55
CA ILE A 564 3.90 18.97 4.16
C ILE A 564 3.22 20.30 3.82
N TYR A 565 2.27 20.75 4.64
CA TYR A 565 1.55 22.01 4.39
C TYR A 565 2.49 23.22 4.45
N ASP A 566 3.39 23.28 5.43
CA ASP A 566 4.39 24.35 5.55
C ASP A 566 5.36 24.39 4.35
N PHE A 567 5.52 23.26 3.64
CA PHE A 567 6.29 23.20 2.40
C PHE A 567 5.47 23.68 1.20
N LEU A 568 4.18 23.34 1.13
CA LEU A 568 3.29 23.75 0.02
C LEU A 568 2.91 25.23 0.06
N GLU A 569 2.94 25.88 1.22
CA GLU A 569 2.65 27.31 1.39
C GLU A 569 3.84 28.23 1.00
N LYS A 570 5.02 27.66 0.74
CA LYS A 570 6.23 28.39 0.33
C LYS A 570 6.38 28.40 -1.18
#